data_AF-T1WR67-F1
#
_entry.id   AF-T1WR67-F1
#
_cell.length_a   1.000
_cell.length_b   1.000
_cell.length_c   1.000
_cell.angle_alpha   90.00
_cell.angle_beta   90.00
_cell.angle_gamma   90.00
#
_symmetry.space_group_name_H-M   'P 1'
#
loop_
_entity.id
_entity.type
_entity.pdbx_description
1 polymer ?
#
loop_
_entity_poly.entity_id
_entity_poly.type
_entity_poly.pdbx_seq_one_letter_code
_entity_poly.pdbx_strand_id
1 'polypeptide(L)'
;IQEGVMSPDGYGDIFFRNAMASGVIPQITASIGPCAGGAVYSPAMTDFVLMVENIGQMFVTGPEVVEEVLSQDVSFEELGGARAHATKSGVAHFIAKHEYECIDRIKKLLSFLPQNNLDEVDPIETGDD
;
A
#
# COMPACT_ATOMS: atom_id res chain seq x y z
N ILE A 1 7.87 -9.55 16.98
CA ILE A 1 8.27 -9.36 18.39
C ILE A 1 9.05 -10.55 18.93
N GLN A 2 8.50 -11.78 18.84
CA GLN A 2 9.17 -12.99 19.34
C GLN A 2 10.57 -13.21 18.74
N GLU A 3 10.79 -12.76 17.50
CA GLU A 3 12.06 -12.86 16.78
C GLU A 3 13.06 -11.73 17.09
N GLY A 4 12.72 -10.78 17.97
CA GLY A 4 13.62 -9.69 18.36
C GLY A 4 14.14 -8.87 17.17
N VAL A 5 15.46 -8.66 17.10
CA VAL A 5 16.15 -7.83 16.09
C VAL A 5 16.08 -8.42 14.68
N MET A 6 15.87 -9.72 14.55
CA MET A 6 15.76 -10.39 13.25
C MET A 6 14.56 -9.87 12.43
N SER A 7 13.47 -9.49 13.10
CA SER A 7 12.26 -8.99 12.43
C SER A 7 12.49 -7.60 11.80
N PRO A 8 13.06 -6.59 12.51
CA PRO A 8 13.49 -5.34 11.90
C PRO A 8 14.54 -5.49 10.79
N ASP A 9 15.48 -6.43 10.92
CA ASP A 9 16.49 -6.70 9.89
C ASP A 9 15.84 -7.20 8.59
N GLY A 10 14.89 -8.15 8.71
CA GLY A 10 14.10 -8.62 7.57
C GLY A 10 13.27 -7.52 6.89
N TYR A 11 12.76 -6.56 7.66
CA TYR A 11 12.12 -5.36 7.08
C TYR A 11 13.13 -4.51 6.30
N GLY A 12 14.33 -4.30 6.85
CA GLY A 12 15.42 -3.57 6.19
C GLY A 12 15.76 -4.14 4.81
N ASP A 13 15.86 -5.47 4.70
CA ASP A 13 16.10 -6.15 3.44
C ASP A 13 14.99 -5.91 2.40
N ILE A 14 13.73 -5.92 2.83
CA ILE A 14 12.59 -5.63 1.97
C ILE A 14 12.64 -4.18 1.49
N PHE A 15 12.88 -3.23 2.40
CA PHE A 15 12.93 -1.79 2.06
C PHE A 15 14.09 -1.48 1.11
N PHE A 16 15.25 -2.09 1.33
CA PHE A 16 16.39 -1.97 0.43
C PHE A 16 16.03 -2.44 -0.99
N ARG A 17 15.33 -3.57 -1.11
CA ARG A 17 14.88 -4.08 -2.42
C ARG A 17 13.81 -3.17 -3.04
N ASN A 18 12.88 -2.62 -2.25
CA ASN A 18 11.91 -1.66 -2.77
C ASN A 18 12.61 -0.42 -3.35
N ALA A 19 13.61 0.11 -2.65
CA ALA A 19 14.41 1.24 -3.13
C ALA A 19 15.15 0.92 -4.43
N MET A 20 15.81 -0.25 -4.49
CA MET A 20 16.54 -0.68 -5.68
C MET A 20 15.64 -0.96 -6.89
N ALA A 21 14.39 -1.37 -6.67
CA ALA A 21 13.41 -1.64 -7.72
C ALA A 21 12.61 -0.41 -8.16
N SER A 22 12.68 0.71 -7.42
CA SER A 22 11.91 1.92 -7.70
C SER A 22 12.31 2.53 -9.04
N GLY A 23 11.32 2.69 -9.94
CA GLY A 23 11.55 3.13 -11.32
C GLY A 23 12.23 2.08 -12.23
N VAL A 24 12.37 0.83 -11.76
CA VAL A 24 12.92 -0.29 -12.56
C VAL A 24 11.84 -1.27 -12.95
N ILE A 25 11.02 -1.71 -11.99
CA ILE A 25 9.85 -2.56 -12.22
C ILE A 25 8.64 -1.97 -11.50
N PRO A 26 7.40 -2.15 -12.00
CA PRO A 26 6.20 -1.71 -11.29
C PRO A 26 6.06 -2.41 -9.94
N GLN A 27 5.97 -1.62 -8.87
CA GLN A 27 5.73 -2.08 -7.51
C GLN A 27 4.34 -1.63 -7.09
N ILE A 28 3.44 -2.59 -6.86
CA ILE A 28 2.04 -2.31 -6.54
C ILE A 28 1.66 -3.02 -5.23
N THR A 29 1.15 -2.26 -4.27
CA THR A 29 0.65 -2.77 -3.00
C THR A 29 -0.85 -2.98 -3.03
N ALA A 30 -1.29 -4.15 -2.57
CA ALA A 30 -2.68 -4.41 -2.17
C ALA A 30 -2.77 -4.50 -0.65
N SER A 31 -3.38 -3.49 -0.02
CA SER A 31 -3.67 -3.47 1.42
C SER A 31 -5.05 -4.08 1.67
N ILE A 32 -5.04 -5.35 2.05
CA ILE A 32 -6.22 -6.21 2.23
C ILE A 32 -6.30 -6.73 3.68
N GLY A 33 -5.87 -5.91 4.63
CA GLY A 33 -5.84 -6.29 6.04
C GLY A 33 -5.12 -5.26 6.89
N PRO A 34 -4.97 -5.55 8.19
CA PRO A 34 -4.24 -4.68 9.11
C PRO A 34 -2.73 -4.73 8.82
N CYS A 35 -2.13 -3.56 8.69
CA CYS A 35 -0.72 -3.35 8.46
C CYS A 35 -0.23 -2.27 9.42
N ALA A 36 0.64 -2.62 10.37
CA ALA A 36 1.03 -1.75 11.47
C ALA A 36 2.54 -1.70 11.67
N GLY A 37 3.05 -0.57 12.17
CA GLY A 37 4.46 -0.43 12.51
C GLY A 37 5.36 -0.55 11.29
N GLY A 38 6.43 -1.35 11.39
CA GLY A 38 7.41 -1.52 10.31
C GLY A 38 6.79 -1.98 8.98
N ALA A 39 5.70 -2.75 9.03
CA ALA A 39 5.06 -3.30 7.83
C ALA A 39 4.57 -2.23 6.85
N VAL A 40 4.24 -1.02 7.33
CA VAL A 40 3.67 0.04 6.49
C VAL A 40 4.70 0.70 5.56
N TYR A 41 5.99 0.57 5.86
CA TYR A 41 7.03 1.27 5.10
C TYR A 41 7.27 0.66 3.72
N SER A 42 7.13 -0.66 3.55
CA SER A 42 7.23 -1.26 2.21
C SER A 42 6.11 -0.76 1.28
N PRO A 43 4.82 -0.81 1.67
CA PRO A 43 3.74 -0.13 0.96
C PRO A 43 4.01 1.32 0.61
N ALA A 44 4.55 2.10 1.54
CA ALA A 44 4.86 3.52 1.33
C ALA A 44 5.97 3.76 0.29
N MET A 45 6.77 2.72 -0.03
CA MET A 45 7.83 2.78 -1.04
C MET A 45 7.41 2.21 -2.40
N THR A 46 6.21 1.62 -2.51
CA THR A 46 5.69 1.12 -3.79
C THR A 46 5.03 2.24 -4.61
N ASP A 47 4.93 2.05 -5.92
CA ASP A 47 4.46 3.08 -6.86
C ASP A 47 2.96 3.36 -6.71
N PHE A 48 2.17 2.32 -6.42
CA PHE A 48 0.72 2.44 -6.20
C PHE A 48 0.26 1.59 -5.02
N VAL A 49 -0.59 2.19 -4.20
CA VAL A 49 -1.22 1.54 -3.03
C VAL A 49 -2.73 1.49 -3.25
N LEU A 50 -3.26 0.28 -3.33
CA LEU A 50 -4.69 0.02 -3.35
C LEU A 50 -5.11 -0.49 -1.98
N MET A 51 -6.14 0.13 -1.40
CA MET A 51 -6.70 -0.30 -0.12
C MET A 51 -8.13 -0.78 -0.30
N VAL A 52 -8.50 -1.85 0.41
CA VAL A 52 -9.89 -2.32 0.43
C VAL A 52 -10.65 -1.65 1.58
N GLU A 53 -11.84 -1.11 1.31
CA GLU A 53 -12.68 -0.46 2.34
C GLU A 53 -12.97 -1.42 3.51
N ASN A 54 -12.94 -0.89 4.74
CA ASN A 54 -13.29 -1.57 6.00
C ASN A 54 -12.40 -2.76 6.40
N ILE A 55 -11.41 -3.15 5.58
CA ILE A 55 -10.46 -4.22 5.92
C ILE A 55 -9.00 -3.78 5.78
N GLY A 56 -8.68 -2.93 4.80
CA GLY A 56 -7.35 -2.38 4.61
C GLY A 56 -7.10 -1.28 5.63
N GLN A 57 -6.10 -1.47 6.49
CA GLN A 57 -5.72 -0.51 7.52
C GLN A 57 -4.20 -0.36 7.59
N MET A 58 -3.71 0.88 7.63
CA MET A 58 -2.27 1.18 7.69
C MET A 58 -1.97 2.26 8.73
N PHE A 59 -1.04 2.02 9.64
CA PHE A 59 -0.57 3.04 10.59
C PHE A 59 0.79 2.68 11.19
N VAL A 60 1.64 3.68 11.44
CA VAL A 60 2.94 3.46 12.10
C VAL A 60 2.73 3.06 13.56
N THR A 61 1.78 3.70 14.24
CA THR A 61 1.46 3.48 15.64
C THR A 61 -0.04 3.32 15.78
N GLY A 62 -0.47 2.31 16.53
CA GLY A 62 -1.89 1.97 16.67
C GLY A 62 -2.67 2.95 17.56
N PRO A 63 -4.02 2.96 17.45
CA PRO A 63 -4.88 3.86 18.22
C PRO A 63 -4.68 3.80 19.73
N GLU A 64 -4.49 2.61 20.30
CA GLU A 64 -4.30 2.41 21.75
C GLU A 64 -3.08 3.19 22.27
N VAL A 65 -1.98 3.21 21.52
CA VAL A 65 -0.77 3.95 21.88
C VAL A 65 -0.97 5.46 21.67
N VAL A 66 -1.76 5.85 20.66
CA VAL A 66 -2.14 7.25 20.44
C VAL A 66 -2.98 7.77 21.61
N GLU A 67 -3.93 6.97 22.11
CA GLU A 67 -4.74 7.30 23.27
C GLU A 67 -3.87 7.40 24.54
N GLU A 68 -3.04 6.40 24.81
CA GLU A 68 -2.20 6.37 26.03
C GLU A 68 -1.23 7.55 26.09
N VAL A 69 -0.59 7.89 24.96
CA VAL A 69 0.49 8.89 24.92
C VAL A 69 -0.04 10.31 24.67
N LEU A 70 -1.08 10.45 23.84
CA LEU A 70 -1.58 11.76 23.40
C LEU A 70 -2.98 12.08 23.94
N SER A 71 -3.63 11.16 24.65
CA SER A 71 -5.01 11.30 25.13
C SER A 71 -6.00 11.63 24.01
N GLN A 72 -5.75 11.10 22.81
CA GLN A 72 -6.61 11.23 21.64
C GLN A 72 -7.37 9.93 21.42
N ASP A 73 -8.70 9.99 21.54
CA ASP A 73 -9.59 8.90 21.17
C ASP A 73 -9.82 8.96 19.65
N VAL A 74 -9.31 7.95 18.93
CA VAL A 74 -9.42 7.82 17.48
C VAL A 74 -9.64 6.36 17.14
N SER A 75 -10.57 6.06 16.24
CA SER A 75 -10.79 4.68 15.79
C SER A 75 -9.72 4.23 14.78
N PHE A 76 -9.59 2.91 14.58
CA PHE A 76 -8.72 2.35 13.53
C PHE A 76 -9.02 2.91 12.13
N GLU A 77 -10.30 3.06 11.80
CA GLU A 77 -10.71 3.61 10.48
C GLU A 77 -10.40 5.10 10.35
N GLU A 78 -10.55 5.88 11.41
CA GLU A 78 -10.20 7.30 11.39
C GLU A 78 -8.69 7.52 11.33
N LEU A 79 -7.92 6.66 11.99
CA LEU A 79 -6.47 6.76 12.07
C LEU A 79 -5.79 6.29 10.77
N GLY A 80 -6.19 5.13 10.24
CA GLY A 80 -5.46 4.44 9.18
C GLY A 80 -6.33 3.67 8.20
N GLY A 81 -7.64 3.96 8.16
CA GLY A 81 -8.57 3.34 7.24
C GLY A 81 -8.34 3.75 5.78
N ALA A 82 -8.83 2.93 4.86
CA ALA A 82 -8.73 3.19 3.41
C ALA A 82 -9.19 4.60 3.02
N ARG A 83 -10.31 5.08 3.60
CA ARG A 83 -10.84 6.43 3.32
C ARG A 83 -9.96 7.54 3.88
N ALA A 84 -9.42 7.37 5.09
CA ALA A 84 -8.50 8.34 5.65
C ALA A 84 -7.27 8.50 4.75
N HIS A 85 -6.74 7.38 4.25
CA HIS A 85 -5.58 7.39 3.37
C HIS A 85 -5.85 7.92 1.96
N ALA A 86 -7.04 7.72 1.39
CA ALA A 86 -7.35 8.24 0.06
C ALA A 86 -7.77 9.71 0.04
N THR A 87 -8.32 10.22 1.14
CA THR A 87 -8.92 11.56 1.17
C THR A 87 -8.14 12.59 1.99
N LYS A 88 -7.33 12.15 2.95
CA LYS A 88 -6.57 13.04 3.84
C LYS A 88 -5.07 12.90 3.66
N SER A 89 -4.53 11.69 3.82
CA SER A 89 -3.06 11.51 3.83
C SER A 89 -2.44 11.33 2.44
N GLY A 90 -3.23 10.89 1.45
CA GLY A 90 -2.75 10.59 0.10
C GLY A 90 -1.95 9.29 -0.03
N VAL A 91 -1.94 8.44 1.01
CA VAL A 91 -1.21 7.16 0.97
C VAL A 91 -1.90 6.14 0.06
N ALA A 92 -3.23 6.13 0.04
CA ALA A 92 -3.99 5.26 -0.84
C ALA A 92 -4.27 5.95 -2.17
N HIS A 93 -3.80 5.35 -3.26
CA HIS A 93 -4.02 5.85 -4.61
C HIS A 93 -5.40 5.43 -5.13
N PHE A 94 -5.84 4.23 -4.73
CA PHE A 94 -7.16 3.70 -5.07
C PHE A 94 -7.81 3.02 -3.87
N ILE A 95 -9.15 3.05 -3.88
CA ILE A 95 -9.99 2.29 -2.96
C ILE A 95 -10.76 1.24 -3.77
N ALA A 96 -10.82 0.01 -3.25
CA ALA A 96 -11.69 -1.07 -3.73
C ALA A 96 -12.72 -1.44 -2.67
N LYS A 97 -13.91 -1.90 -3.08
CA LYS A 97 -14.98 -2.29 -2.13
C LYS A 97 -14.74 -3.65 -1.49
N HIS A 98 -14.02 -4.53 -2.18
CA HIS A 98 -13.67 -5.87 -1.72
C HIS A 98 -12.38 -6.36 -2.43
N GLU A 99 -11.85 -7.50 -2.01
CA GLU A 99 -10.57 -8.05 -2.44
C GLU A 99 -10.53 -8.33 -3.94
N TYR A 100 -11.59 -8.96 -4.48
CA TYR A 100 -11.65 -9.26 -5.92
C TYR A 100 -11.56 -8.00 -6.78
N GLU A 101 -12.26 -6.92 -6.40
CA GLU A 101 -12.19 -5.64 -7.13
C GLU A 101 -10.78 -5.03 -7.03
N CYS A 102 -10.11 -5.16 -5.88
CA CYS A 102 -8.74 -4.71 -5.71
C CYS A 102 -7.81 -5.39 -6.73
N ILE A 103 -7.90 -6.72 -6.83
CA ILE A 103 -7.09 -7.49 -7.78
C ILE A 103 -7.45 -7.14 -9.24
N ASP A 104 -8.73 -6.94 -9.57
CA ASP A 104 -9.14 -6.55 -10.91
C ASP A 104 -8.63 -5.16 -11.29
N ARG A 105 -8.60 -4.22 -10.35
CA ARG A 105 -7.96 -2.90 -10.53
C ARG A 105 -6.47 -3.01 -10.73
N ILE A 106 -5.77 -3.90 -10.00
CA ILE A 106 -4.34 -4.15 -10.20
C ILE A 106 -4.06 -4.69 -11.59
N LYS A 107 -4.84 -5.69 -12.05
CA LYS A 107 -4.71 -6.23 -13.41
C LYS A 107 -4.92 -5.15 -14.47
N LYS A 108 -5.93 -4.29 -14.29
CA LYS A 108 -6.19 -3.17 -15.18
C LYS A 108 -5.07 -2.12 -15.13
N LEU A 109 -4.49 -1.84 -13.96
CA LEU A 109 -3.35 -0.94 -13.86
C LEU A 109 -2.14 -1.51 -14.61
N LEU A 110 -1.85 -2.79 -14.43
CA LEU A 110 -0.76 -3.49 -15.13
C LEU A 110 -0.93 -3.49 -16.65
N SER A 111 -2.15 -3.46 -17.19
CA SER A 111 -2.34 -3.35 -18.65
C SER A 111 -1.91 -2.00 -19.22
N PHE A 112 -1.68 -0.98 -18.39
CA PHE A 112 -1.17 0.33 -18.83
C PHE A 112 0.32 0.52 -18.57
N LEU A 113 0.99 -0.43 -17.90
CA LEU A 113 2.38 -0.29 -17.46
C LEU A 113 3.29 -1.28 -18.19
N PRO A 114 4.53 -0.89 -18.55
CA PRO A 114 5.49 -1.85 -19.07
C PRO A 114 5.95 -2.78 -17.95
N GLN A 115 6.49 -3.94 -18.29
CA GLN A 115 6.97 -4.89 -17.28
C GLN A 115 8.22 -4.38 -16.54
N ASN A 116 8.95 -3.45 -17.14
CA ASN A 116 10.13 -2.79 -16.58
C ASN A 116 10.39 -1.46 -17.32
N ASN A 117 11.42 -0.72 -16.91
CA ASN A 117 11.76 0.59 -17.46
C ASN A 117 12.49 0.59 -18.82
N LEU A 118 12.74 -0.58 -19.42
CA LEU A 118 13.36 -0.71 -20.74
C LEU A 118 12.35 -1.08 -21.84
N ASP A 119 11.24 -1.73 -21.45
CA ASP A 119 10.21 -2.17 -22.39
C ASP A 119 9.17 -1.08 -22.61
N GLU A 120 8.60 -1.04 -23.83
CA GLU A 120 7.43 -0.23 -24.15
C GLU A 120 6.14 -1.03 -23.88
N VAL A 121 5.02 -0.32 -23.73
CA VAL A 121 3.70 -0.94 -23.58
C VAL A 121 3.09 -1.16 -24.96
N ASP A 122 2.57 -2.36 -25.21
CA ASP A 122 1.83 -2.63 -26.44
C ASP A 122 0.61 -1.70 -26.57
N PRO A 123 0.41 -1.04 -27.72
CA PRO A 123 -0.77 -0.21 -27.94
C PRO A 123 -2.05 -1.02 -27.77
N ILE A 124 -3.00 -0.49 -27.01
CA ILE A 124 -4.35 -1.06 -26.88
C ILE A 124 -5.24 -0.39 -27.92
N GLU A 125 -5.98 -1.18 -28.70
CA GLU A 125 -7.02 -0.63 -29.58
C GLU A 125 -8.10 0.09 -28.75
N THR A 126 -8.30 1.37 -29.02
CA THR A 126 -9.21 2.25 -28.27
C THR A 126 -10.65 2.19 -28.81
N GLY A 127 -10.84 1.74 -30.07
CA GLY A 127 -12.15 1.54 -30.69
C GLY A 127 -13.00 2.82 -30.82
N ASP A 128 -12.36 3.99 -30.72
CA ASP A 128 -12.96 5.32 -30.71
C ASP A 128 -12.85 6.08 -32.06
N ASP A 129 -12.38 5.39 -33.11
CA ASP A 129 -12.36 5.84 -34.50
C ASP A 129 -13.66 5.53 -35.28
#